data_AF-A0A9D1LLF2-F1
#
_entry.id   AF-A0A9D1LLF2-F1
#
_cell.length_a   1.000
_cell.length_b   1.000
_cell.length_c   1.000
_cell.angle_alpha   90.00
_cell.angle_beta   90.00
_cell.angle_gamma   90.00
#
_symmetry.space_group_name_H-M   'P 1'
#
loop_
_entity.id
_entity.type
_entity.pdbx_description
1 polymer ?
#
loop_
_entity_poly.entity_id
_entity_poly.type
_entity_poly.pdbx_seq_one_letter_code
_entity_poly.pdbx_strand_id
1 'polypeptide(L)'
;MNDDRNQTEYTQFYGGFPYKSYDQILAEKRWRNRYRCGCFVLIFIIFAGLALLTALILFSTRSIRDEEGTAPQDTDVDGTLSQGNGEQAGIVVRDVRGVVQKCSASVVGIVTESYQSFSQTSAGSGFIISENGYIVTNNHVISGGDSITVVLENGDSYVAYVIGTDEITDIAVLKIEADDLTAIELGDSDTVEVGEAAVAIGNPTGQLMGTVTTGVISGVNRNIMVDNNIMTLLQTDAAINAGNSGGPLINERGQVVGVVSAKLSSSAYE
;
A
#
# COMPACT_ATOMS: atom_id res chain seq x y z
N MET A 1 59.18 11.88 -15.88
CA MET A 1 58.33 13.05 -15.57
C MET A 1 57.06 12.51 -14.95
N ASN A 2 56.60 13.11 -13.85
CA ASN A 2 55.37 12.72 -13.15
C ASN A 2 54.16 13.01 -14.08
N ASP A 3 53.09 12.21 -14.16
CA ASP A 3 52.21 11.69 -13.09
C ASP A 3 51.38 12.80 -12.41
N ASP A 4 50.12 12.94 -12.82
CA ASP A 4 48.97 13.03 -11.89
C ASP A 4 47.60 12.93 -12.61
N ARG A 5 46.60 12.41 -11.86
CA ARG A 5 45.11 12.54 -11.93
C ARG A 5 44.50 13.28 -13.16
N ASN A 6 43.50 12.77 -13.90
CA ASN A 6 42.30 11.97 -13.57
C ASN A 6 41.47 12.47 -12.38
N GLN A 7 40.43 13.28 -12.64
CA GLN A 7 39.32 13.49 -11.71
C GLN A 7 38.04 13.89 -12.46
N THR A 8 36.91 13.28 -12.09
CA THR A 8 35.57 13.56 -12.65
C THR A 8 34.83 14.54 -11.76
N GLU A 9 34.37 15.68 -12.30
CA GLU A 9 33.57 16.64 -11.55
C GLU A 9 32.09 16.21 -11.49
N TYR A 10 31.77 15.38 -10.49
CA TYR A 10 30.38 15.17 -10.07
C TYR A 10 29.96 16.28 -9.10
N THR A 11 29.08 17.18 -9.55
CA THR A 11 28.44 18.17 -8.66
C THR A 11 27.49 17.44 -7.70
N GLN A 12 27.87 17.33 -6.43
CA GLN A 12 26.97 16.83 -5.38
C GLN A 12 25.83 17.83 -5.15
N PHE A 13 24.59 17.42 -5.43
CA PHE A 13 23.42 18.15 -4.95
C PHE A 13 23.09 17.72 -3.52
N TYR A 14 23.02 18.70 -2.62
CA TYR A 14 22.60 18.50 -1.23
C TYR A 14 21.07 18.48 -1.15
N GLY A 15 20.50 17.30 -0.88
CA GLY A 15 19.05 17.08 -0.82
C GLY A 15 18.68 15.77 -0.14
N GLY A 16 19.31 15.48 1.00
CA GLY A 16 19.17 14.19 1.69
C GLY A 16 17.84 14.05 2.44
N PHE A 17 16.82 13.46 1.81
CA PHE A 17 15.65 12.94 2.51
C PHE A 17 16.05 11.76 3.44
N PRO A 18 15.40 11.58 4.61
CA PRO A 18 15.91 10.74 5.70
C PRO A 18 15.72 9.22 5.52
N TYR A 19 15.55 8.74 4.29
CA TYR A 19 15.33 7.33 3.99
C TYR A 19 16.64 6.54 4.01
N LYS A 20 16.86 5.77 5.08
CA LYS A 20 17.93 4.76 5.13
C LYS A 20 17.65 3.66 4.11
N SER A 21 18.68 3.24 3.37
CA SER A 21 18.53 2.15 2.40
C SER A 21 18.29 0.80 3.09
N TYR A 22 17.73 -0.16 2.36
CA TYR A 22 17.40 -1.50 2.87
C TYR A 22 18.59 -2.17 3.58
N ASP A 23 19.80 -2.10 3.01
CA ASP A 23 21.03 -2.64 3.61
C ASP A 23 21.43 -1.95 4.92
N GLN A 24 21.26 -0.62 5.00
CA GLN A 24 21.53 0.14 6.22
C GLN A 24 20.56 -0.26 7.35
N ILE A 25 19.29 -0.48 7.02
CA ILE A 25 18.26 -0.94 7.97
C ILE A 25 18.51 -2.40 8.37
N LEU A 26 18.93 -3.28 7.45
CA LEU A 26 19.32 -4.65 7.77
C LEU A 26 20.55 -4.72 8.68
N ALA A 27 21.54 -3.86 8.49
CA ALA A 27 22.68 -3.74 9.39
C ALA A 27 22.25 -3.37 10.81
N GLU A 28 21.35 -2.39 10.96
CA GLU A 28 20.79 -2.00 12.27
C GLU A 28 19.89 -3.09 12.88
N LYS A 29 19.06 -3.80 12.10
CA LYS A 29 18.29 -4.98 12.57
C LYS A 29 19.24 -6.07 13.09
N ARG A 30 20.31 -6.41 12.35
CA ARG A 30 21.32 -7.41 12.74
C ARG A 30 22.07 -7.02 14.02
N TRP A 31 22.41 -5.73 14.17
CA TRP A 31 23.00 -5.20 15.41
C TRP A 31 22.01 -5.29 16.57
N ARG A 32 20.83 -4.68 16.44
CA ARG A 32 19.83 -4.53 17.51
C ARG A 32 19.27 -5.86 18.01
N ASN A 33 19.10 -6.87 17.15
CA ASN A 33 18.60 -8.17 17.57
C ASN A 33 19.61 -8.90 18.49
N ARG A 34 20.91 -8.71 18.24
CA ARG A 34 22.02 -9.27 19.05
C ARG A 34 21.97 -8.79 20.50
N TYR A 35 21.54 -7.55 20.75
CA TYR A 35 21.33 -7.01 22.10
C TYR A 35 19.99 -7.45 22.71
N ARG A 36 18.90 -7.49 21.92
CA ARG A 36 17.58 -7.94 22.40
C ARG A 36 17.63 -9.35 22.97
N CYS A 37 18.28 -10.30 22.29
CA CYS A 37 18.44 -11.67 22.78
C CYS A 37 19.13 -11.75 24.15
N GLY A 38 20.14 -10.90 24.42
CA GLY A 38 20.81 -10.85 25.72
C GLY A 38 19.90 -10.36 26.85
N CYS A 39 19.12 -9.30 26.61
CA CYS A 39 18.24 -8.74 27.63
C CYS A 39 17.05 -9.64 27.97
N PHE A 40 16.43 -10.30 26.99
CA PHE A 40 15.28 -11.17 27.25
C PHE A 40 15.62 -12.38 28.13
N VAL A 41 16.80 -12.99 27.96
CA VAL A 41 17.26 -14.11 28.80
C VAL A 41 17.38 -13.70 30.28
N LEU A 42 17.95 -12.52 30.56
CA LEU A 42 18.10 -12.01 31.93
C LEU A 42 16.74 -11.69 32.59
N ILE A 43 15.80 -11.12 31.83
CA ILE A 43 14.47 -10.75 32.33
C ILE A 43 13.64 -12.01 32.68
N PHE A 44 13.67 -13.05 31.83
CA PHE A 44 12.93 -14.29 32.08
C PHE A 44 13.34 -14.99 33.39
N ILE A 45 14.64 -14.99 33.72
CA ILE A 45 15.17 -15.58 34.95
C ILE A 45 14.60 -14.89 36.20
N ILE A 46 14.44 -13.56 36.16
CA ILE A 46 13.93 -12.76 37.27
C ILE A 46 12.42 -13.00 37.49
N PHE A 47 11.62 -13.00 36.41
CA PHE A 47 10.17 -13.21 36.52
C PHE A 47 9.80 -14.64 36.94
N ALA A 48 10.54 -15.65 36.49
CA ALA A 48 10.32 -17.03 36.89
C ALA A 48 10.49 -17.25 38.41
N GLY A 49 11.49 -16.59 39.02
CA GLY A 49 11.69 -16.64 40.48
C GLY A 49 10.58 -15.97 41.28
N LEU A 50 10.00 -14.87 40.76
CA LEU A 50 8.98 -14.10 41.47
C LEU A 50 7.60 -14.79 41.48
N ALA A 51 7.22 -15.43 40.37
CA ALA A 51 5.94 -16.16 40.25
C ALA A 51 5.85 -17.38 41.18
N LEU A 52 6.99 -18.02 41.46
CA LEU A 52 7.08 -19.17 42.37
C LEU A 52 6.85 -18.77 43.84
N LEU A 53 7.15 -17.52 44.20
CA LEU A 53 6.95 -16.96 45.54
C LEU A 53 5.49 -16.56 45.80
N THR A 54 4.79 -16.02 44.79
CA THR A 54 3.39 -15.55 44.95
C THR A 54 2.39 -16.71 45.02
N ALA A 55 2.64 -17.81 44.30
CA ALA A 55 1.78 -19.00 44.31
C ALA A 55 1.63 -19.64 45.71
N LEU A 56 2.69 -19.60 46.53
CA LEU A 56 2.70 -20.15 47.89
C LEU A 56 1.82 -19.39 48.89
N ILE A 57 1.52 -18.11 48.64
CA ILE A 57 0.79 -17.26 49.58
C ILE A 57 -0.73 -17.43 49.41
N LEU A 58 -1.20 -17.59 48.16
CA LEU A 58 -2.62 -17.63 47.81
C LEU A 58 -3.33 -18.95 48.18
N PHE A 59 -2.60 -20.03 48.47
CA PHE A 59 -3.20 -21.33 48.83
C PHE A 59 -3.82 -21.36 50.24
N SER A 60 -3.55 -20.35 51.08
CA SER A 60 -3.92 -20.35 52.50
C SER A 60 -5.36 -19.89 52.80
N THR A 61 -6.02 -19.17 51.89
CA THR A 61 -7.32 -18.52 52.19
C THR A 61 -8.27 -18.43 50.98
N ARG A 62 -9.28 -19.30 50.94
CA ARG A 62 -10.65 -18.93 50.52
C ARG A 62 -11.70 -19.95 50.97
N SER A 63 -12.79 -19.44 51.52
CA SER A 63 -13.92 -20.21 52.02
C SER A 63 -15.20 -19.88 51.24
N ILE A 64 -16.04 -20.92 51.06
CA ILE A 64 -17.41 -20.97 50.52
C ILE A 64 -18.21 -19.65 50.55
N ARG A 65 -18.88 -19.34 49.42
CA ARG A 65 -20.31 -18.97 49.36
C ARG A 65 -20.88 -19.04 47.93
N ASP A 66 -22.12 -19.49 47.85
CA ASP A 66 -22.91 -19.77 46.64
C ASP A 66 -24.00 -18.69 46.40
N GLU A 67 -24.96 -19.01 45.49
CA GLU A 67 -26.25 -18.33 45.18
C GLU A 67 -26.16 -17.07 44.26
N GLU A 68 -26.97 -16.85 43.21
CA GLU A 68 -27.93 -17.67 42.40
C GLU A 68 -28.25 -16.95 41.04
N GLY A 69 -29.21 -17.39 40.22
CA GLY A 69 -29.97 -16.49 39.30
C GLY A 69 -30.02 -16.75 37.77
N THR A 70 -30.76 -17.78 37.34
CA THR A 70 -31.56 -17.96 36.07
C THR A 70 -31.41 -17.09 34.80
N ALA A 71 -31.53 -17.74 33.61
CA ALA A 71 -31.78 -17.19 32.25
C ALA A 71 -33.28 -17.42 31.81
N PRO A 72 -33.78 -17.37 30.53
CA PRO A 72 -33.13 -17.22 29.19
C PRO A 72 -33.93 -16.42 28.09
N GLN A 73 -33.49 -16.57 26.81
CA GLN A 73 -34.28 -16.50 25.53
C GLN A 73 -34.71 -15.12 24.94
N ASP A 74 -34.88 -14.91 23.61
CA ASP A 74 -34.70 -15.76 22.40
C ASP A 74 -34.56 -14.95 21.07
N THR A 75 -34.47 -15.66 19.94
CA THR A 75 -34.80 -15.33 18.51
C THR A 75 -33.70 -14.93 17.51
N ASP A 76 -33.54 -15.79 16.49
CA ASP A 76 -32.89 -15.53 15.19
C ASP A 76 -33.85 -14.82 14.19
N VAL A 77 -33.29 -14.14 13.18
CA VAL A 77 -33.99 -13.82 11.90
C VAL A 77 -33.00 -13.89 10.71
N ASP A 78 -33.29 -14.74 9.73
CA ASP A 78 -32.64 -14.77 8.39
C ASP A 78 -33.24 -13.71 7.45
N GLY A 79 -32.46 -13.24 6.48
CA GLY A 79 -32.76 -12.08 5.64
C GLY A 79 -32.12 -12.09 4.24
N THR A 80 -32.08 -13.24 3.57
CA THR A 80 -31.65 -13.33 2.16
C THR A 80 -32.69 -12.72 1.19
N LEU A 81 -32.23 -12.04 0.11
CA LEU A 81 -32.88 -11.71 -1.20
C LEU A 81 -32.33 -10.35 -1.73
N SER A 82 -32.22 -10.03 -3.02
CA SER A 82 -32.40 -10.77 -4.28
C SER A 82 -31.54 -10.12 -5.39
N GLN A 83 -31.21 -10.84 -6.46
CA GLN A 83 -30.75 -10.23 -7.72
C GLN A 83 -31.85 -9.36 -8.35
N GLY A 84 -31.43 -8.31 -9.07
CA GLY A 84 -32.21 -7.61 -10.09
C GLY A 84 -31.43 -7.61 -11.41
N ASN A 85 -32.09 -7.99 -12.51
CA ASN A 85 -31.47 -8.06 -13.85
C ASN A 85 -31.94 -6.88 -14.70
N GLY A 86 -31.04 -6.29 -15.50
CA GLY A 86 -31.35 -5.11 -16.30
C GLY A 86 -30.33 -4.84 -17.40
N GLU A 87 -30.68 -5.19 -18.64
CA GLU A 87 -29.88 -4.82 -19.81
C GLU A 87 -30.01 -3.32 -20.11
N GLN A 88 -28.87 -2.63 -20.15
CA GLN A 88 -28.72 -1.27 -20.69
C GLN A 88 -27.53 -1.27 -21.66
N ALA A 89 -27.78 -0.87 -22.90
CA ALA A 89 -26.81 -0.99 -23.98
C ALA A 89 -25.78 0.17 -23.98
N GLY A 90 -24.80 0.09 -23.09
CA GLY A 90 -23.50 0.73 -23.27
C GLY A 90 -22.45 -0.28 -23.75
N ILE A 91 -21.29 0.19 -24.21
CA ILE A 91 -20.10 -0.66 -24.34
C ILE A 91 -19.51 -0.80 -22.93
N VAL A 92 -20.17 -1.64 -22.12
CA VAL A 92 -19.78 -1.92 -20.73
C VAL A 92 -18.67 -2.95 -20.73
N VAL A 93 -17.63 -2.69 -19.92
CA VAL A 93 -16.57 -3.66 -19.58
C VAL A 93 -17.24 -4.93 -19.04
N ARG A 94 -17.27 -5.99 -19.85
CA ARG A 94 -18.27 -7.07 -19.70
C ARG A 94 -18.21 -7.83 -18.38
N ASP A 95 -17.08 -7.80 -17.68
CA ASP A 95 -16.96 -8.28 -16.31
C ASP A 95 -16.00 -7.42 -15.47
N VAL A 96 -16.39 -6.16 -15.17
CA VAL A 96 -15.69 -5.32 -14.18
C VAL A 96 -15.46 -6.09 -12.87
N ARG A 97 -16.46 -6.89 -12.45
CA ARG A 97 -16.41 -7.64 -11.20
C ARG A 97 -15.30 -8.69 -11.23
N GLY A 98 -15.20 -9.49 -12.28
CA GLY A 98 -14.13 -10.47 -12.48
C GLY A 98 -12.75 -9.83 -12.53
N VAL A 99 -12.61 -8.68 -13.20
CA VAL A 99 -11.37 -7.88 -13.19
C VAL A 99 -10.99 -7.44 -11.77
N VAL A 100 -11.93 -6.87 -11.01
CA VAL A 100 -11.69 -6.46 -9.61
C VAL A 100 -11.36 -7.68 -8.75
N GLN A 101 -12.11 -8.78 -8.85
CA GLN A 101 -11.88 -10.01 -8.07
C GLN A 101 -10.55 -10.72 -8.41
N LYS A 102 -10.00 -10.52 -9.62
CA LYS A 102 -8.66 -11.01 -9.99
C LYS A 102 -7.55 -10.14 -9.38
N CYS A 103 -7.78 -8.83 -9.25
CA CYS A 103 -6.72 -7.87 -8.95
C CYS A 103 -6.73 -7.32 -7.51
N SER A 104 -7.82 -7.42 -6.76
CA SER A 104 -7.99 -6.71 -5.48
C SER A 104 -6.97 -7.11 -4.41
N ALA A 105 -6.64 -8.40 -4.31
CA ALA A 105 -5.61 -8.92 -3.39
C ALA A 105 -4.20 -8.34 -3.65
N SER A 106 -3.97 -7.78 -4.85
CA SER A 106 -2.72 -7.10 -5.21
C SER A 106 -2.76 -5.59 -5.00
N VAL A 107 -3.92 -4.97 -4.73
CA VAL A 107 -4.07 -3.52 -4.58
C VAL A 107 -4.08 -3.13 -3.10
N VAL A 108 -3.10 -2.32 -2.73
CA VAL A 108 -2.79 -1.98 -1.33
C VAL A 108 -3.08 -0.53 -1.02
N GLY A 109 -3.42 -0.25 0.23
CA GLY A 109 -3.41 1.11 0.78
C GLY A 109 -2.02 1.54 1.16
N ILE A 110 -1.74 2.83 1.01
CA ILE A 110 -0.49 3.47 1.40
C ILE A 110 -0.84 4.68 2.26
N VAL A 111 -0.46 4.59 3.53
CA VAL A 111 -0.66 5.62 4.56
C VAL A 111 0.70 6.19 4.91
N THR A 112 0.85 7.50 4.88
CA THR A 112 2.09 8.18 5.29
C THR A 112 1.83 9.20 6.38
N GLU A 113 2.70 9.20 7.40
CA GLU A 113 2.61 10.08 8.57
C GLU A 113 3.78 11.05 8.59
N SER A 114 3.52 12.34 8.86
CA SER A 114 4.56 13.32 9.20
C SER A 114 4.53 13.72 10.67
N TYR A 115 5.69 13.59 11.33
CA TYR A 115 5.89 13.99 12.73
C TYR A 115 6.17 15.48 12.88
N GLN A 116 6.55 16.17 11.80
CA GLN A 116 6.86 17.61 11.82
C GLN A 116 5.61 18.50 11.83
N SER A 117 4.50 18.02 11.26
CA SER A 117 3.27 18.80 11.06
C SER A 117 2.05 18.15 11.73
N PHE A 118 2.03 18.10 13.08
CA PHE A 118 0.87 17.72 13.90
C PHE A 118 0.11 16.46 13.43
N SER A 119 0.84 15.41 13.02
CA SER A 119 0.27 14.16 12.50
C SER A 119 -0.57 14.30 11.23
N GLN A 120 -0.17 15.18 10.31
CA GLN A 120 -0.70 15.15 8.94
C GLN A 120 -0.47 13.75 8.35
N THR A 121 -1.58 13.13 7.97
CA THR A 121 -1.63 11.80 7.36
C THR A 121 -2.02 11.96 5.90
N SER A 122 -1.23 11.41 4.98
CA SER A 122 -1.63 11.26 3.57
C SER A 122 -2.07 9.81 3.31
N ALA A 123 -2.96 9.63 2.34
CA ALA A 123 -3.55 8.35 1.99
C ALA A 123 -3.66 8.22 0.47
N GLY A 124 -3.14 7.12 -0.06
CA GLY A 124 -3.18 6.77 -1.48
C GLY A 124 -3.09 5.26 -1.67
N SER A 125 -2.86 4.83 -2.90
CA SER A 125 -2.90 3.42 -3.30
C SER A 125 -1.56 2.97 -3.86
N GLY A 126 -1.37 1.66 -3.91
CA GLY A 126 -0.29 1.01 -4.65
C GLY A 126 -0.71 -0.36 -5.15
N PHE A 127 0.19 -1.05 -5.85
CA PHE A 127 -0.02 -2.44 -6.25
C PHE A 127 1.25 -3.27 -6.14
N ILE A 128 1.09 -4.53 -5.73
CA ILE A 128 2.16 -5.51 -5.56
C ILE A 128 2.60 -6.01 -6.92
N ILE A 129 3.89 -5.84 -7.26
CA ILE A 129 4.49 -6.29 -8.53
C ILE A 129 5.38 -7.54 -8.37
N SER A 130 5.57 -8.04 -7.14
CA SER A 130 6.28 -9.29 -6.87
C SER A 130 5.84 -9.88 -5.54
N GLU A 131 5.71 -11.21 -5.49
CA GLU A 131 5.43 -12.01 -4.29
C GLU A 131 6.41 -11.72 -3.15
N ASN A 132 7.64 -11.26 -3.47
CA ASN A 132 8.66 -10.83 -2.51
C ASN A 132 8.37 -9.45 -1.86
N GLY A 133 7.20 -8.84 -2.09
CA GLY A 133 6.77 -7.61 -1.44
C GLY A 133 7.23 -6.31 -2.08
N TYR A 134 7.55 -6.31 -3.38
CA TYR A 134 7.77 -5.07 -4.13
C TYR A 134 6.44 -4.46 -4.57
N ILE A 135 6.27 -3.15 -4.37
CA ILE A 135 5.03 -2.40 -4.62
C ILE A 135 5.34 -1.14 -5.43
N VAL A 136 4.48 -0.80 -6.39
CA VAL A 136 4.50 0.47 -7.13
C VAL A 136 3.42 1.41 -6.58
N THR A 137 3.74 2.71 -6.53
CA THR A 137 2.81 3.81 -6.22
C THR A 137 3.30 5.11 -6.88
N ASN A 138 2.63 6.25 -6.65
CA ASN A 138 3.15 7.55 -7.07
C ASN A 138 4.15 8.13 -6.04
N ASN A 139 5.11 8.92 -6.54
CA ASN A 139 6.03 9.65 -5.68
C ASN A 139 5.30 10.67 -4.79
N HIS A 140 4.29 11.38 -5.30
CA HIS A 140 3.54 12.36 -4.51
C HIS A 140 2.73 11.76 -3.34
N VAL A 141 2.40 10.45 -3.38
CA VAL A 141 1.68 9.76 -2.28
C VAL A 141 2.59 9.58 -1.05
N ILE A 142 3.89 9.37 -1.27
CA ILE A 142 4.88 9.13 -0.20
C ILE A 142 5.70 10.37 0.17
N SER A 143 5.64 11.43 -0.65
CA SER A 143 6.39 12.67 -0.46
C SER A 143 6.04 13.36 0.88
N GLY A 144 7.06 13.71 1.66
CA GLY A 144 6.90 14.43 2.93
C GLY A 144 6.50 13.58 4.14
N GLY A 145 6.24 12.28 3.97
CA GLY A 145 6.08 11.35 5.08
C GLY A 145 7.42 11.08 5.79
N ASP A 146 7.39 11.02 7.12
CA ASP A 146 8.49 10.52 7.96
C ASP A 146 8.39 8.99 8.16
N SER A 147 7.20 8.41 7.98
CA SER A 147 6.99 6.96 7.91
C SER A 147 5.95 6.58 6.85
N ILE A 148 6.05 5.34 6.34
CA ILE A 148 5.18 4.77 5.30
C ILE A 148 4.66 3.41 5.80
N THR A 149 3.35 3.25 5.83
CA THR A 149 2.67 1.97 6.10
C THR A 149 1.89 1.53 4.87
N VAL A 150 2.14 0.32 4.41
CA VAL A 150 1.32 -0.38 3.42
C VAL A 150 0.27 -1.20 4.17
N VAL A 151 -0.97 -1.19 3.68
CA VAL A 151 -2.07 -1.99 4.23
C VAL A 151 -2.66 -2.88 3.12
N LEU A 152 -2.68 -4.18 3.34
CA LEU A 152 -3.17 -5.18 2.38
C LEU A 152 -4.72 -5.24 2.37
N GLU A 153 -5.32 -5.90 1.38
CA GLU A 153 -6.79 -6.06 1.28
C GLU A 153 -7.40 -6.73 2.54
N ASN A 154 -6.66 -7.62 3.20
CA ASN A 154 -7.10 -8.29 4.43
C ASN A 154 -6.99 -7.41 5.70
N GLY A 155 -6.44 -6.19 5.59
CA GLY A 155 -6.21 -5.26 6.69
C GLY A 155 -4.82 -5.37 7.37
N ASP A 156 -3.99 -6.34 7.01
CA ASP A 156 -2.64 -6.47 7.58
C ASP A 156 -1.76 -5.28 7.17
N SER A 157 -1.04 -4.72 8.15
CA SER A 157 -0.30 -3.47 8.01
C SER A 157 1.21 -3.68 8.18
N TYR A 158 1.98 -3.21 7.20
CA TYR A 158 3.43 -3.41 7.10
C TYR A 158 4.17 -2.09 6.94
N VAL A 159 5.25 -1.89 7.71
CA VAL A 159 6.18 -0.78 7.48
C VAL A 159 6.87 -0.99 6.14
N ALA A 160 6.73 -0.01 5.25
CA ALA A 160 7.32 -0.05 3.92
C ALA A 160 8.66 0.70 3.87
N TYR A 161 9.57 0.22 3.03
CA TYR A 161 10.87 0.82 2.77
C TYR A 161 10.91 1.36 1.34
N VAL A 162 11.34 2.60 1.15
CA VAL A 162 11.57 3.17 -0.18
C VAL A 162 12.78 2.49 -0.81
N ILE A 163 12.60 1.92 -2.00
CA ILE A 163 13.66 1.30 -2.82
C ILE A 163 14.19 2.32 -3.84
N GLY A 164 13.29 3.14 -4.40
CA GLY A 164 13.63 4.23 -5.30
C GLY A 164 12.41 5.09 -5.61
N THR A 165 12.67 6.32 -6.04
CA THR A 165 11.68 7.30 -6.49
C THR A 165 12.15 7.95 -7.78
N ASP A 166 11.19 8.40 -8.59
CA ASP A 166 11.40 9.32 -9.68
C ASP A 166 10.35 10.43 -9.61
N GLU A 167 10.81 11.65 -9.37
CA GLU A 167 9.97 12.85 -9.27
C GLU A 167 9.45 13.30 -10.65
N ILE A 168 10.11 12.91 -11.74
CA ILE A 168 9.78 13.28 -13.12
C ILE A 168 8.62 12.43 -13.66
N THR A 169 8.67 11.11 -13.44
CA THR A 169 7.54 10.22 -13.80
C THR A 169 6.46 10.15 -12.71
N ASP A 170 6.66 10.78 -11.55
CA ASP A 170 5.80 10.67 -10.36
C ASP A 170 5.62 9.21 -9.90
N ILE A 171 6.69 8.40 -9.92
CA ILE A 171 6.67 6.97 -9.54
C ILE A 171 7.54 6.70 -8.32
N ALA A 172 7.10 5.79 -7.46
CA ALA A 172 7.91 5.25 -6.37
C ALA A 172 7.79 3.72 -6.30
N VAL A 173 8.89 3.08 -5.91
CA VAL A 173 8.96 1.64 -5.62
C VAL A 173 9.22 1.43 -4.14
N LEU A 174 8.32 0.69 -3.49
CA LEU A 174 8.36 0.31 -2.09
C LEU A 174 8.69 -1.18 -1.92
N LYS A 175 9.19 -1.56 -0.75
CA LYS A 175 9.39 -2.94 -0.29
C LYS A 175 8.76 -3.14 1.08
N ILE A 176 7.91 -4.15 1.22
CA ILE A 176 7.45 -4.69 2.50
C ILE A 176 8.11 -6.04 2.81
N GLU A 177 8.14 -6.41 4.07
CA GLU A 177 8.61 -7.72 4.55
C GLU A 177 7.39 -8.54 4.97
N ALA A 178 6.80 -9.24 4.00
CA ALA A 178 5.63 -10.11 4.14
C ALA A 178 5.76 -11.29 3.17
N ASP A 179 5.08 -12.39 3.48
CA ASP A 179 5.04 -13.63 2.70
C ASP A 179 3.64 -13.81 2.05
N ASP A 180 3.48 -14.83 1.18
CA ASP A 180 2.19 -15.21 0.54
C ASP A 180 1.45 -14.10 -0.23
N LEU A 181 2.17 -13.08 -0.71
CA LEU A 181 1.61 -11.92 -1.42
C LEU A 181 1.22 -12.24 -2.86
N THR A 182 0.01 -11.82 -3.28
CA THR A 182 -0.44 -11.95 -4.68
C THR A 182 0.09 -10.79 -5.52
N ALA A 183 1.01 -11.06 -6.45
CA ALA A 183 1.48 -10.07 -7.42
C ALA A 183 0.47 -9.84 -8.55
N ILE A 184 0.30 -8.59 -9.00
CA ILE A 184 -0.58 -8.24 -10.11
C ILE A 184 0.08 -8.56 -11.45
N GLU A 185 -0.72 -8.94 -12.44
CA GLU A 185 -0.24 -9.15 -13.81
C GLU A 185 0.01 -7.81 -14.50
N LEU A 186 1.21 -7.62 -15.06
CA LEU A 186 1.55 -6.44 -15.87
C LEU A 186 1.21 -6.70 -17.34
N GLY A 187 0.57 -5.72 -17.98
CA GLY A 187 0.29 -5.72 -19.42
C GLY A 187 1.32 -4.93 -20.21
N ASP A 188 1.12 -4.86 -21.52
CA ASP A 188 1.92 -4.06 -22.44
C ASP A 188 1.19 -2.74 -22.77
N SER A 189 1.71 -1.62 -22.25
CA SER A 189 1.15 -0.28 -22.46
C SER A 189 1.26 0.22 -23.90
N ASP A 190 2.23 -0.29 -24.68
CA ASP A 190 2.48 0.16 -26.04
C ASP A 190 1.45 -0.44 -27.03
N THR A 191 0.71 -1.47 -26.58
CA THR A 191 -0.38 -2.11 -27.34
C THR A 191 -1.76 -1.51 -27.11
N VAL A 192 -1.89 -0.54 -26.19
CA VAL A 192 -3.19 0.01 -25.76
C VAL A 192 -3.80 0.90 -26.85
N GLU A 193 -5.08 0.68 -27.18
CA GLU A 193 -5.84 1.48 -28.13
C GLU A 193 -6.91 2.40 -27.49
N VAL A 194 -7.25 3.49 -28.18
CA VAL A 194 -8.32 4.41 -27.74
C VAL A 194 -9.68 3.72 -27.91
N GLY A 195 -10.44 3.67 -26.82
CA GLY A 195 -11.69 2.92 -26.71
C GLY A 195 -11.57 1.59 -25.96
N GLU A 196 -10.37 1.13 -25.59
CA GLU A 196 -10.22 -0.02 -24.69
C GLU A 196 -10.80 0.25 -23.30
N ALA A 197 -11.29 -0.82 -22.66
CA ALA A 197 -11.80 -0.82 -21.30
C ALA A 197 -10.72 -0.39 -20.29
N ALA A 198 -11.07 0.55 -19.42
CA ALA A 198 -10.21 1.04 -18.34
C ALA A 198 -10.90 0.90 -16.97
N VAL A 199 -10.26 0.18 -16.05
CA VAL A 199 -10.69 0.02 -14.65
C VAL A 199 -9.60 0.57 -13.74
N ALA A 200 -9.90 1.61 -12.97
CA ALA A 200 -9.02 2.11 -11.93
C ALA A 200 -9.45 1.55 -10.57
N ILE A 201 -8.50 1.02 -9.80
CA ILE A 201 -8.75 0.50 -8.45
C ILE A 201 -7.86 1.25 -7.46
N GLY A 202 -8.47 1.87 -6.45
CA GLY A 202 -7.79 2.40 -5.28
C GLY A 202 -8.12 1.61 -4.01
N ASN A 203 -7.25 1.64 -3.01
CA ASN A 203 -7.49 1.10 -1.67
C ASN A 203 -6.93 2.05 -0.58
N PRO A 204 -7.27 3.36 -0.58
CA PRO A 204 -6.54 4.38 0.20
C PRO A 204 -6.58 4.19 1.72
N THR A 205 -7.53 3.41 2.24
CA THR A 205 -7.66 3.11 3.68
C THR A 205 -7.24 1.69 4.06
N GLY A 206 -6.85 0.85 3.09
CA GLY A 206 -6.53 -0.56 3.36
C GLY A 206 -7.74 -1.40 3.81
N GLN A 207 -8.95 -1.01 3.36
CA GLN A 207 -10.20 -1.64 3.77
C GLN A 207 -10.89 -2.31 2.57
N LEU A 208 -11.66 -3.36 2.85
CA LEU A 208 -12.34 -4.19 1.85
C LEU A 208 -13.04 -3.36 0.76
N MET A 209 -12.65 -3.58 -0.50
CA MET A 209 -13.17 -2.91 -1.69
C MET A 209 -13.09 -1.37 -1.62
N GLY A 210 -11.87 -0.84 -1.61
CA GLY A 210 -11.63 0.57 -1.92
C GLY A 210 -12.10 0.98 -3.33
N THR A 211 -12.06 2.28 -3.59
CA THR A 211 -12.70 2.94 -4.75
C THR A 211 -12.35 2.30 -6.10
N VAL A 212 -13.32 1.60 -6.70
CA VAL A 212 -13.28 1.17 -8.11
C VAL A 212 -13.98 2.22 -8.98
N THR A 213 -13.33 2.67 -10.06
CA THR A 213 -13.98 3.47 -11.12
C THR A 213 -13.67 2.90 -12.50
N THR A 214 -14.55 3.14 -13.46
CA THR A 214 -14.49 2.54 -14.80
C THR A 214 -14.77 3.56 -15.88
N GLY A 215 -14.18 3.33 -17.05
CA GLY A 215 -14.32 4.14 -18.26
C GLY A 215 -13.61 3.45 -19.43
N VAL A 216 -13.12 4.26 -20.36
CA VAL A 216 -12.29 3.83 -21.50
C VAL A 216 -10.99 4.62 -21.59
N ILE A 217 -10.04 4.11 -22.35
CA ILE A 217 -8.87 4.89 -22.78
C ILE A 217 -9.34 5.95 -23.78
N SER A 218 -9.30 7.21 -23.38
CA SER A 218 -9.68 8.40 -24.16
C SER A 218 -8.49 9.04 -24.91
N GLY A 219 -7.29 8.52 -24.72
CA GLY A 219 -6.09 8.98 -25.41
C GLY A 219 -4.87 8.18 -25.01
N VAL A 220 -3.97 7.96 -25.97
CA VAL A 220 -2.66 7.32 -25.75
C VAL A 220 -1.55 8.28 -26.16
N ASN A 221 -0.34 8.07 -25.64
CA ASN A 221 0.84 8.88 -25.96
C ASN A 221 0.62 10.40 -25.81
N ARG A 222 -0.13 10.82 -24.78
CA ARG A 222 -0.41 12.22 -24.50
C ARG A 222 0.79 12.87 -23.82
N ASN A 223 1.56 13.64 -24.57
CA ASN A 223 2.66 14.44 -24.02
C ASN A 223 2.08 15.68 -23.31
N ILE A 224 2.06 15.65 -21.97
CA ILE A 224 1.57 16.73 -21.10
C ILE A 224 2.77 17.35 -20.37
N MET A 225 2.75 18.67 -20.18
CA MET A 225 3.74 19.35 -19.35
C MET A 225 3.29 19.37 -17.89
N VAL A 226 4.14 18.89 -16.98
CA VAL A 226 3.87 18.77 -15.54
C VAL A 226 5.12 19.19 -14.80
N ASP A 227 5.03 20.21 -13.94
CA ASP A 227 6.17 20.76 -13.18
C ASP A 227 7.41 21.01 -14.06
N ASN A 228 7.20 21.61 -15.24
CA ASN A 228 8.16 21.86 -16.32
C ASN A 228 8.78 20.62 -17.02
N ASN A 229 8.43 19.40 -16.62
CA ASN A 229 8.80 18.16 -17.30
C ASN A 229 7.74 17.78 -18.36
N ILE A 230 8.12 16.98 -19.36
CA ILE A 230 7.16 16.40 -20.32
C ILE A 230 6.95 14.93 -19.96
N MET A 231 5.72 14.55 -19.64
CA MET A 231 5.31 13.18 -19.36
C MET A 231 4.48 12.65 -20.54
N THR A 232 4.74 11.41 -20.98
CA THR A 232 3.91 10.70 -21.95
C THR A 232 2.89 9.85 -21.21
N LEU A 233 1.59 10.14 -21.38
CA LEU A 233 0.51 9.62 -20.55
C LEU A 233 -0.55 8.85 -21.34
N LEU A 234 -1.21 7.91 -20.66
CA LEU A 234 -2.55 7.45 -21.01
C LEU A 234 -3.58 8.43 -20.43
N GLN A 235 -4.65 8.69 -21.18
CA GLN A 235 -5.81 9.47 -20.74
C GLN A 235 -7.02 8.53 -20.66
N THR A 236 -7.80 8.63 -19.59
CA THR A 236 -9.09 7.93 -19.41
C THR A 236 -10.18 8.89 -18.94
N ASP A 237 -11.44 8.54 -19.17
CA ASP A 237 -12.62 9.17 -18.57
C ASP A 237 -13.10 8.47 -17.29
N ALA A 238 -12.45 7.37 -16.88
CA ALA A 238 -12.68 6.75 -15.57
C ALA A 238 -12.42 7.79 -14.45
N ALA A 239 -13.37 7.95 -13.53
CA ALA A 239 -13.31 9.01 -12.52
C ALA A 239 -12.11 8.83 -11.56
N ILE A 240 -11.11 9.72 -11.66
CA ILE A 240 -9.92 9.72 -10.82
C ILE A 240 -10.11 10.67 -9.63
N ASN A 241 -9.69 10.23 -8.45
CA ASN A 241 -9.70 10.98 -7.19
C ASN A 241 -8.40 10.67 -6.43
N ALA A 242 -8.05 11.47 -5.41
CA ALA A 242 -6.84 11.27 -4.60
C ALA A 242 -6.67 9.84 -4.06
N GLY A 243 -7.79 9.18 -3.69
CA GLY A 243 -7.77 7.79 -3.23
C GLY A 243 -7.24 6.77 -4.24
N ASN A 244 -7.29 7.09 -5.54
CA ASN A 244 -6.81 6.23 -6.62
C ASN A 244 -5.34 6.53 -7.01
N SER A 245 -4.71 7.61 -6.52
CA SER A 245 -3.30 7.90 -6.80
C SER A 245 -2.40 6.73 -6.41
N GLY A 246 -1.49 6.35 -7.30
CA GLY A 246 -0.59 5.20 -7.18
C GLY A 246 -1.26 3.84 -7.42
N GLY A 247 -2.59 3.79 -7.53
CA GLY A 247 -3.34 2.57 -7.87
C GLY A 247 -3.17 2.20 -9.34
N PRO A 248 -3.41 0.93 -9.71
CA PRO A 248 -3.27 0.47 -11.08
C PRO A 248 -4.45 0.92 -11.96
N LEU A 249 -4.14 1.26 -13.22
CA LEU A 249 -5.10 1.32 -14.32
C LEU A 249 -5.05 -0.03 -15.05
N ILE A 250 -6.19 -0.72 -15.12
CA ILE A 250 -6.30 -2.13 -15.50
C ILE A 250 -7.18 -2.29 -16.74
N ASN A 251 -6.77 -3.17 -17.67
CA ASN A 251 -7.52 -3.52 -18.87
C ASN A 251 -8.55 -4.65 -18.63
N GLU A 252 -9.38 -4.99 -19.63
CA GLU A 252 -10.38 -6.08 -19.52
C GLU A 252 -9.80 -7.48 -19.22
N ARG A 253 -8.49 -7.69 -19.40
CA ARG A 253 -7.79 -8.96 -19.11
C ARG A 253 -7.34 -9.04 -17.63
N GLY A 254 -7.56 -7.98 -16.85
CA GLY A 254 -7.05 -7.85 -15.49
C GLY A 254 -5.52 -7.74 -15.46
N GLN A 255 -4.96 -6.95 -16.38
CA GLN A 255 -3.53 -6.61 -16.46
C GLN A 255 -3.35 -5.10 -16.27
N VAL A 256 -2.30 -4.68 -15.55
CA VAL A 256 -1.98 -3.26 -15.37
C VAL A 256 -1.40 -2.69 -16.67
N VAL A 257 -1.99 -1.60 -17.15
CA VAL A 257 -1.54 -0.83 -18.33
C VAL A 257 -1.07 0.58 -18.00
N GLY A 258 -1.21 1.02 -16.74
CA GLY A 258 -0.68 2.30 -16.27
C GLY A 258 -0.83 2.49 -14.75
N VAL A 259 -0.26 3.58 -14.24
CA VAL A 259 -0.42 4.02 -12.84
C VAL A 259 -1.31 5.25 -12.82
N VAL A 260 -2.35 5.23 -12.00
CA VAL A 260 -3.28 6.37 -11.84
C VAL A 260 -2.62 7.44 -10.97
N SER A 261 -2.60 8.71 -11.41
CA SER A 261 -2.15 9.84 -10.58
C SER A 261 -3.20 10.95 -10.55
N ALA A 262 -3.75 11.24 -9.36
CA ALA A 262 -4.74 12.30 -9.18
C ALA A 262 -4.13 13.71 -9.30
N LYS A 263 -2.82 13.87 -9.02
CA LYS A 263 -2.07 15.11 -9.26
C LYS A 263 -2.24 15.59 -10.71
N LEU A 264 -2.19 14.64 -11.65
CA LEU A 264 -2.36 14.87 -13.09
C LEU A 264 -3.83 15.14 -13.47
N SER A 265 -4.79 14.55 -12.74
CA SER A 265 -6.22 14.80 -12.97
C SER A 265 -6.63 16.25 -12.65
N SER A 266 -5.90 16.94 -11.76
CA SER A 266 -6.11 18.36 -11.46
C SER A 266 -5.40 19.31 -12.42
N SER A 267 -4.22 18.96 -12.96
CA SER A 267 -3.44 19.87 -13.82
C SER A 267 -3.85 19.85 -15.29
N ALA A 268 -4.66 18.88 -15.73
CA ALA A 268 -5.12 18.74 -17.12
C ALA A 268 -6.31 19.66 -17.52
N TYR A 269 -6.65 20.67 -16.70
CA TYR A 269 -7.85 21.51 -16.85
C TYR A 269 -7.59 23.04 -16.88
N GLU A 270 -6.33 23.48 -16.95
CA GLU A 270 -5.94 24.89 -17.18
C GLU A 270 -5.33 25.12 -18.58
#